data_AF-A0A914D9Z4-F1
#
_entry.id   AF-A0A914D9Z4-F1
#
_cell.length_a   1.000
_cell.length_b   1.000
_cell.length_c   1.000
_cell.angle_alpha   90.00
_cell.angle_beta   90.00
_cell.angle_gamma   90.00
#
_symmetry.space_group_name_H-M   'P 1'
#
loop_
_entity.id
_entity.type
_entity.pdbx_description
1 polymer ?
#
loop_
_entity_poly.entity_id
_entity_poly.type
_entity_poly.pdbx_seq_one_letter_code
_entity_poly.pdbx_strand_id
1 'polypeptide(L)'
;MRHIQRIHINVKSFICPNCAKSFKDNDTLQTHIKYIHECERNFCCRECEKTFVSSSDLNRHTQMVHMNLRRFLCSTCGKTFHTSSNAKRHFDEVCGKKEKKNGNS
;
A
#
# COMPACT_ATOMS: atom_id res chain seq x y z
N MET A 1 24.74 -20.37 -23.98
CA MET A 1 23.68 -19.72 -23.17
C MET A 1 23.98 -19.92 -21.70
N ARG A 2 24.80 -19.05 -21.09
CA ARG A 2 25.01 -19.06 -19.65
C ARG A 2 23.85 -18.28 -19.03
N HIS A 3 22.84 -19.00 -18.55
CA HIS A 3 21.91 -18.42 -17.59
C HIS A 3 22.77 -17.99 -16.40
N ILE A 4 22.99 -16.69 -16.28
CA ILE A 4 23.40 -16.09 -15.02
C ILE A 4 22.20 -16.35 -14.11
N GLN A 5 22.23 -17.47 -13.39
CA GLN A 5 21.53 -17.58 -12.13
C GLN A 5 22.11 -16.42 -11.30
N ARG A 6 21.44 -15.27 -11.36
CA ARG A 6 21.63 -14.23 -10.35
C ARG A 6 21.35 -14.97 -9.06
N ILE A 7 22.43 -15.27 -8.37
CA ILE A 7 22.44 -15.76 -7.01
C ILE A 7 21.42 -14.88 -6.31
N HIS A 8 20.26 -15.47 -5.97
CA HIS A 8 19.38 -14.89 -4.98
C HIS A 8 20.28 -14.86 -3.75
N ILE A 9 20.93 -13.71 -3.54
CA ILE A 9 21.64 -13.41 -2.31
C ILE A 9 20.64 -13.84 -1.25
N ASN A 10 21.05 -14.74 -0.36
CA ASN A 10 20.27 -15.21 0.79
C ASN A 10 20.11 -14.03 1.76
N VAL A 11 19.49 -12.93 1.29
CA VAL A 11 18.89 -11.92 2.13
C VAL A 11 17.88 -12.72 2.91
N LYS A 12 18.15 -12.93 4.19
CA LYS A 12 17.35 -13.68 5.14
C LYS A 12 15.94 -13.13 5.09
N SER A 13 15.16 -13.64 4.15
CA SER A 13 13.80 -13.20 3.86
C SER A 13 12.94 -13.92 4.86
N PHE A 14 11.96 -13.22 5.41
CA PHE A 14 11.05 -13.82 6.37
C PHE A 14 10.03 -14.62 5.56
N ILE A 15 10.16 -15.95 5.59
CA ILE A 15 9.31 -16.85 4.80
C ILE A 15 8.12 -17.30 5.65
N CYS A 16 6.92 -17.21 5.08
CA CYS A 16 5.73 -17.72 5.74
C CYS A 16 5.75 -19.26 5.78
N PRO A 17 5.63 -19.88 6.96
CA PRO A 17 5.61 -21.34 7.06
C PRO A 17 4.35 -21.96 6.44
N ASN A 18 3.25 -21.22 6.35
CA ASN A 18 1.96 -21.74 5.87
C ASN A 18 1.83 -21.69 4.34
N CYS A 19 2.50 -20.75 3.65
CA CYS A 19 2.36 -20.57 2.20
C CYS A 19 3.66 -20.28 1.45
N ALA A 20 4.81 -20.36 2.11
CA ALA A 20 6.15 -20.14 1.57
C ALA A 20 6.39 -18.76 0.90
N LYS A 21 5.50 -17.78 1.09
CA LYS A 21 5.73 -16.40 0.62
C LYS A 21 6.87 -15.73 1.38
N SER A 22 7.74 -15.03 0.67
CA SER A 22 8.86 -14.27 1.22
C SER A 22 8.48 -12.81 1.49
N PHE A 23 8.84 -12.32 2.67
CA PHE A 23 8.63 -10.94 3.11
C PHE A 23 9.96 -10.26 3.42
N LYS A 24 9.94 -8.92 3.35
CA LYS A 24 11.12 -8.06 3.53
C LYS A 24 11.59 -7.97 4.98
N ASP A 25 10.68 -8.15 5.94
CA ASP A 25 10.95 -8.05 7.38
C ASP A 25 9.99 -8.97 8.19
N ASN A 26 10.31 -9.20 9.46
CA ASN A 26 9.51 -10.07 10.33
C ASN A 26 8.13 -9.49 10.61
N ASP A 27 8.02 -8.17 10.77
CA ASP A 27 6.76 -7.50 11.11
C ASP A 27 5.72 -7.73 10.02
N THR A 28 6.11 -7.54 8.76
CA THR A 28 5.29 -7.81 7.58
C THR A 28 4.94 -9.29 7.42
N LEU A 29 5.84 -10.21 7.80
CA LEU A 29 5.51 -11.64 7.85
C LEU A 29 4.46 -11.94 8.93
N GLN A 30 4.63 -11.45 10.15
CA GLN A 30 3.71 -11.69 11.27
C GLN A 30 2.32 -11.12 10.97
N THR A 31 2.30 -9.90 10.43
CA THR A 31 1.12 -9.27 9.84
C THR A 31 0.46 -10.21 8.83
N HIS A 32 1.21 -10.72 7.84
CA HIS A 32 0.66 -11.63 6.84
C HIS A 32 0.04 -12.90 7.44
N ILE A 33 0.73 -13.54 8.39
CA ILE A 33 0.25 -14.76 9.05
C ILE A 33 -1.07 -14.47 9.78
N LYS A 34 -1.09 -13.43 10.61
CA LYS A 34 -2.30 -13.03 11.35
C LYS A 34 -3.48 -12.76 10.44
N TYR A 35 -3.25 -12.10 9.29
CA TYR A 35 -4.35 -11.70 8.41
C TYR A 35 -4.83 -12.79 7.46
N ILE A 36 -3.92 -13.58 6.91
CA ILE A 36 -4.25 -14.56 5.84
C ILE A 36 -4.50 -15.95 6.41
N HIS A 37 -3.84 -16.30 7.52
CA HIS A 37 -3.90 -17.63 8.10
C HIS A 37 -4.71 -17.67 9.40
N GLU A 38 -4.65 -16.61 10.23
CA GLU A 38 -5.38 -16.58 11.52
C GLU A 38 -6.67 -15.73 11.45
N CYS A 39 -6.90 -14.98 10.36
CA CYS A 39 -8.03 -14.05 10.21
C CYS A 39 -8.19 -13.03 11.35
N GLU A 40 -7.13 -12.76 12.12
CA GLU A 40 -7.13 -11.76 13.19
C GLU A 40 -7.17 -10.35 12.59
N ARG A 41 -8.36 -9.76 12.48
CA ARG A 41 -8.54 -8.36 12.12
C ARG A 41 -8.84 -7.53 13.36
N ASN A 42 -7.80 -6.93 13.92
CA ASN A 42 -7.84 -6.28 15.23
C ASN A 42 -8.46 -4.87 15.24
N PHE A 43 -8.69 -4.26 14.07
CA PHE A 43 -9.15 -2.87 13.98
C PHE A 43 -10.56 -2.80 13.40
N CYS A 44 -11.57 -2.70 14.25
CA CYS A 44 -12.98 -2.59 13.84
C CYS A 44 -13.42 -1.13 13.68
N CYS A 45 -14.11 -0.84 12.57
CA CYS A 45 -14.82 0.42 12.38
C CYS A 45 -16.14 0.38 13.16
N ARG A 46 -16.31 1.29 14.12
CA ARG A 46 -17.53 1.35 14.96
C ARG A 46 -18.78 1.81 14.20
N GLU A 47 -18.62 2.44 13.04
CA GLU A 47 -19.74 2.98 12.25
C GLU A 47 -20.33 1.97 11.25
N CYS A 48 -19.55 0.97 10.81
CA CYS A 48 -20.02 -0.04 9.84
C CYS A 48 -19.50 -1.46 10.09
N GLU A 49 -18.93 -1.71 11.27
CA GLU A 49 -18.44 -3.02 11.75
C GLU A 49 -17.39 -3.69 10.85
N LYS A 50 -16.85 -2.98 9.86
CA LYS A 50 -15.78 -3.47 9.01
C LYS A 50 -14.48 -3.57 9.79
N THR A 51 -13.79 -4.69 9.64
CA THR A 51 -12.52 -4.93 10.31
C THR A 51 -11.34 -4.77 9.35
N PHE A 52 -10.26 -4.20 9.88
CA PHE A 52 -9.05 -3.84 9.17
C PHE A 52 -7.83 -4.45 9.83
N VAL A 53 -6.79 -4.56 9.02
CA VAL A 53 -5.52 -5.17 9.41
C VAL A 53 -4.64 -4.21 10.21
N SER A 54 -4.76 -2.90 9.96
CA SER A 54 -3.99 -1.88 10.68
C SER A 54 -4.87 -0.69 11.06
N SER A 55 -4.45 0.04 12.10
CA SER A 55 -5.06 1.33 12.47
C SER A 55 -5.02 2.34 11.32
N SER A 56 -3.94 2.34 10.53
CA SER A 56 -3.80 3.19 9.35
C SER A 56 -4.85 2.88 8.28
N ASP A 57 -5.16 1.60 8.06
CA ASP A 57 -6.19 1.17 7.11
C ASP A 57 -7.61 1.52 7.60
N LEU A 58 -7.88 1.35 8.90
CA LEU A 58 -9.13 1.77 9.53
C LEU A 58 -9.31 3.30 9.41
N ASN A 59 -8.31 4.08 9.79
CA ASN A 59 -8.37 5.54 9.70
C ASN A 59 -8.57 6.03 8.25
N ARG A 60 -7.86 5.41 7.30
CA ARG A 60 -8.08 5.69 5.87
C ARG A 60 -9.52 5.35 5.46
N HIS A 61 -10.04 4.20 5.87
CA HIS A 61 -11.42 3.82 5.60
C HIS A 61 -12.42 4.84 6.16
N THR A 62 -12.30 5.24 7.43
CA THR A 62 -13.20 6.21 8.05
C THR A 62 -13.19 7.55 7.32
N GLN A 63 -11.99 8.04 6.96
CA GLN A 63 -11.86 9.27 6.21
C GLN A 63 -12.49 9.18 4.81
N MET A 64 -12.34 8.04 4.13
CA MET A 64 -12.83 7.85 2.78
C MET A 64 -14.35 7.63 2.71
N VAL A 65 -14.88 6.80 3.61
CA VAL A 65 -16.25 6.28 3.52
C VAL A 65 -17.22 7.08 4.38
N HIS A 66 -16.82 7.41 5.61
CA HIS A 66 -17.71 8.10 6.55
C HIS A 66 -17.57 9.63 6.42
N MET A 67 -16.33 10.14 6.31
CA MET A 67 -16.09 11.58 6.21
C MET A 67 -16.02 12.11 4.77
N ASN A 68 -16.03 11.23 3.76
CA ASN A 68 -15.89 11.59 2.34
C ASN A 68 -14.68 12.49 2.02
N LEU A 69 -13.61 12.42 2.83
CA LEU A 69 -12.42 13.23 2.66
C LEU A 69 -11.58 12.71 1.49
N ARG A 70 -11.29 13.61 0.55
CA ARG A 70 -10.41 13.40 -0.59
C ARG A 70 -9.17 14.28 -0.45
N ARG A 71 -8.16 13.77 0.23
CA ARG A 71 -6.97 14.53 0.65
C ARG A 71 -5.93 14.74 -0.43
N PHE A 72 -6.00 13.99 -1.52
CA PHE A 72 -4.99 14.03 -2.57
C PHE A 72 -5.55 14.77 -3.77
N LEU A 73 -5.00 15.93 -4.09
CA LEU A 73 -5.41 16.72 -5.24
C LEU A 73 -4.41 16.57 -6.39
N CYS A 74 -4.92 16.55 -7.61
CA CYS A 74 -4.11 16.75 -8.80
C CYS A 74 -3.82 18.24 -8.94
N SER A 75 -2.56 18.64 -8.86
CA SER A 75 -2.16 20.05 -8.97
C SER A 75 -2.46 20.67 -10.34
N THR A 76 -2.59 19.85 -11.38
CA THR A 76 -2.84 20.32 -12.75
C THR A 76 -4.31 20.58 -13.04
N CYS A 77 -5.22 19.71 -12.58
CA CYS A 77 -6.65 19.82 -12.91
C CYS A 77 -7.56 20.01 -11.69
N GLY A 78 -7.01 20.06 -10.48
CA GLY A 78 -7.74 20.26 -9.24
C GLY A 78 -8.59 19.06 -8.78
N LYS A 79 -8.62 17.94 -9.52
CA LYS A 79 -9.40 16.75 -9.13
C LYS A 79 -8.88 16.14 -7.83
N THR A 80 -9.79 15.73 -6.95
CA THR A 80 -9.47 15.17 -5.64
C THR A 80 -9.70 13.66 -5.57
N PHE A 81 -8.81 12.98 -4.86
CA PHE A 81 -8.72 11.54 -4.72
C PHE A 81 -8.54 11.15 -3.26
N HIS A 82 -8.94 9.93 -2.96
CA HIS A 82 -8.86 9.36 -1.62
C HIS A 82 -7.48 8.77 -1.27
N THR A 83 -6.66 8.42 -2.28
CA THR A 83 -5.33 7.84 -2.07
C THR A 83 -4.29 8.52 -2.97
N SER A 84 -3.04 8.59 -2.50
CA SER A 84 -1.92 9.15 -3.25
C SER A 84 -1.65 8.38 -4.53
N SER A 85 -1.75 7.05 -4.51
CA SER A 85 -1.56 6.20 -5.68
C SER A 85 -2.56 6.50 -6.79
N ASN A 86 -3.84 6.73 -6.43
CA ASN A 86 -4.87 7.08 -7.40
C ASN A 86 -4.65 8.48 -7.99
N ALA A 87 -4.28 9.46 -7.15
CA ALA A 87 -3.95 10.81 -7.61
C ALA A 87 -2.73 10.82 -8.54
N LYS A 88 -1.68 10.05 -8.18
CA LYS A 88 -0.47 9.92 -8.99
C LYS A 88 -0.78 9.27 -10.34
N ARG A 89 -1.51 8.16 -10.34
CA ARG A 89 -1.93 7.49 -11.59
C ARG A 89 -2.74 8.44 -12.48
N HIS A 90 -3.72 9.14 -11.91
CA HIS A 90 -4.47 10.14 -12.65
C HIS A 90 -3.57 11.25 -13.20
N PHE A 91 -2.64 11.75 -12.39
CA PHE A 91 -1.69 12.76 -12.83
C PHE A 91 -0.85 12.23 -14.00
N ASP A 92 -0.30 11.02 -13.91
CA ASP A 92 0.56 10.44 -14.94
C ASP A 92 -0.20 10.15 -16.25
N GLU A 93 -1.42 9.61 -16.18
CA GLU A 93 -2.18 9.16 -17.35
C GLU A 93 -3.00 10.27 -18.02
N VAL A 94 -3.54 11.21 -17.23
CA VAL A 94 -4.51 12.20 -17.73
C VAL A 94 -3.90 13.60 -17.77
N CYS A 95 -3.18 13.99 -16.71
CA CYS A 95 -2.62 15.34 -16.60
C CYS A 95 -1.13 15.42 -16.97
N GLY A 96 -0.51 14.28 -17.31
CA GLY A 96 0.93 14.05 -17.34
C GLY A 96 1.68 14.66 -18.52
N LYS A 97 1.28 15.88 -18.94
CA LYS A 97 2.19 16.73 -19.71
C LYS A 97 3.34 17.12 -18.77
N LYS A 98 4.40 16.33 -18.89
CA LYS A 98 5.65 16.41 -18.13
C LYS A 98 6.21 17.82 -18.15
N GLU A 99 6.39 18.40 -16.97
CA GLU A 99 7.56 19.22 -16.68
C GLU A 99 8.35 18.53 -15.59
N LYS A 100 9.34 17.73 -16.02
CA LYS A 100 10.43 17.30 -15.14
C LYS A 100 11.22 18.55 -14.77
N LYS A 101 10.90 19.22 -13.67
CA LYS A 101 11.85 20.16 -13.05
C LYS A 101 12.91 19.35 -12.32
N ASN A 102 14.05 19.28 -12.99
CA ASN A 102 15.34 18.86 -12.48
C ASN A 102 15.61 19.58 -11.15
N GLY A 103 15.78 18.82 -10.07
CA GLY A 103 16.17 19.33 -8.76
C GLY A 103 17.51 18.70 -8.39
N ASN A 104 18.59 19.29 -8.90
CA ASN A 104 19.93 19.13 -8.35
C ASN A 104 19.93 19.75 -6.94
N SER A 105 20.33 18.97 -5.94
CA SER A 105 20.96 19.44 -4.70
C SER A 105 21.84 18.32 -4.17
#